data_AF-A0A8H4VN85-F1
#
_entry.id   AF-A0A8H4VN85-F1
#
_cell.length_a   1.000
_cell.length_b   1.000
_cell.length_c   1.000
_cell.angle_alpha   90.00
_cell.angle_beta   90.00
_cell.angle_gamma   90.00
#
_symmetry.space_group_name_H-M   'P 1'
#
loop_
_entity.id
_entity.type
_entity.pdbx_description
1 polymer ?
#
loop_
_entity_poly.entity_id
_entity_poly.type
_entity_poly.pdbx_seq_one_letter_code
_entity_poly.pdbx_strand_id
1 'polypeptide(L)'
;MTTPQPWPTLIQTIPSSTCMISSLFPSSKTIFFRSTFIIQNFLKPTQYRCYSPKMSATSVTLEQPSSERRAELVESLAEIRERVKSASTSGKEPTLVAVSKYKPASDILACYEDGQLDFGENYVQELEEKAKLLPADIRWHFIGTLQSNKAKILASIPNLFSIQTLGSIKAATALNKALPAERTSPLRVLIQINTSGEDSKSGIPPLSSSSSTSEVKNSDLIQLADCILKECPKLRLEGLMTIGALELSLEASETEKNADFERLKETRDVLARYLKETYPPDDGGRWGEEGTGRLLLSMGMSSDFEAALKSGSDIVRVGTGIFGQRAKKTTST
;
A
#
# COMPACT_ATOMS: atom_id res chain seq x y z
N MET A 1 55.23 -13.61 17.41
CA MET A 1 54.97 -13.92 18.83
C MET A 1 54.35 -12.68 19.46
N THR A 2 53.05 -12.75 19.77
CA THR A 2 52.32 -12.07 20.86
C THR A 2 50.84 -12.11 20.52
N THR A 3 50.16 -13.12 21.08
CA THR A 3 48.70 -13.24 21.16
C THR A 3 48.17 -12.38 22.32
N PRO A 4 47.01 -11.73 22.17
CA PRO A 4 46.24 -11.24 23.33
C PRO A 4 45.15 -12.24 23.73
N GLN A 5 45.08 -12.49 25.04
CA GLN A 5 44.14 -13.36 25.76
C GLN A 5 42.71 -12.76 25.85
N PRO A 6 41.68 -13.59 26.12
CA PRO A 6 40.26 -13.21 26.01
C PRO A 6 39.66 -12.59 27.29
N TRP A 7 38.52 -11.93 27.10
CA TRP A 7 37.71 -11.23 28.11
C TRP A 7 36.91 -12.21 29.00
N PRO A 8 36.64 -11.87 30.29
CA PRO A 8 35.95 -12.77 31.21
C PRO A 8 34.43 -12.79 31.02
N THR A 9 33.88 -14.00 31.06
CA THR A 9 32.46 -14.35 31.06
C THR A 9 31.83 -14.04 32.42
N LEU A 10 30.79 -13.20 32.47
CA LEU A 10 29.94 -13.07 33.66
C LEU A 10 28.66 -13.89 33.46
N ILE A 11 28.58 -15.00 34.18
CA ILE A 11 27.37 -15.79 34.39
C ILE A 11 26.66 -15.16 35.59
N GLN A 12 25.45 -14.64 35.40
CA GLN A 12 24.58 -14.28 36.53
C GLN A 12 23.22 -14.97 36.37
N THR A 13 22.94 -15.78 37.37
CA THR A 13 21.76 -16.61 37.57
C THR A 13 20.53 -15.76 37.90
N ILE A 14 19.41 -16.00 37.21
CA ILE A 14 18.11 -15.39 37.49
C ILE A 14 17.25 -16.42 38.26
N PRO A 15 16.78 -16.12 39.48
CA PRO A 15 15.74 -16.91 40.12
C PRO A 15 14.34 -16.37 39.76
N SER A 16 13.46 -17.30 39.45
CA SER A 16 12.00 -17.16 39.43
C SER A 16 11.46 -16.70 40.78
N SER A 17 10.44 -15.82 40.78
CA SER A 17 9.19 -15.99 41.55
C SER A 17 8.30 -14.74 41.60
N THR A 18 7.05 -14.96 41.16
CA THR A 18 5.79 -14.58 41.83
C THR A 18 5.29 -13.12 41.86
N CYS A 19 4.15 -12.98 41.18
CA CYS A 19 3.09 -11.98 41.25
C CYS A 19 2.76 -11.44 42.66
N MET A 20 2.64 -10.11 42.79
CA MET A 20 1.68 -9.46 43.70
C MET A 20 1.22 -8.13 43.09
N ILE A 21 -0.08 -8.07 42.80
CA ILE A 21 -0.82 -6.85 42.47
C ILE A 21 -1.19 -6.19 43.80
N SER A 22 -0.72 -4.97 44.06
CA SER A 22 -1.18 -4.15 45.19
C SER A 22 -2.01 -2.97 44.70
N SER A 23 -3.27 -2.96 45.11
CA SER A 23 -4.24 -1.88 45.01
C SER A 23 -3.89 -0.69 45.90
N LEU A 24 -4.05 0.54 45.39
CA LEU A 24 -4.22 1.75 46.22
C LEU A 24 -5.32 2.63 45.62
N PHE A 25 -6.41 2.77 46.39
CA PHE A 25 -7.44 3.82 46.28
C PHE A 25 -7.29 4.76 47.50
N PRO A 26 -7.77 6.01 47.41
CA PRO A 26 -8.22 6.74 48.59
C PRO A 26 -9.69 7.19 48.51
N SER A 27 -10.41 6.99 49.63
CA SER A 27 -11.41 7.86 50.33
C SER A 27 -12.35 8.78 49.51
N SER A 28 -13.65 8.97 49.76
CA SER A 28 -14.48 8.89 50.98
C SER A 28 -15.94 9.16 50.59
N LYS A 29 -16.90 8.56 51.32
CA LYS A 29 -18.15 9.13 51.90
C LYS A 29 -19.31 8.14 51.93
N THR A 30 -19.77 7.90 53.16
CA THR A 30 -20.89 7.09 53.63
C THR A 30 -22.26 7.74 53.33
N ILE A 31 -23.32 6.94 53.14
CA ILE A 31 -24.65 7.05 53.81
C ILE A 31 -25.58 5.87 53.39
N PHE A 32 -26.00 5.09 54.41
CA PHE A 32 -27.23 4.29 54.69
C PHE A 32 -28.26 3.94 53.56
N PHE A 33 -28.96 2.79 53.52
CA PHE A 33 -29.76 2.10 54.55
C PHE A 33 -30.05 0.61 54.21
N ARG A 34 -30.43 -0.14 55.26
CA ARG A 34 -30.82 -1.56 55.44
C ARG A 34 -31.65 -2.26 54.34
N SER A 35 -31.44 -3.57 54.15
CA SER A 35 -32.43 -4.60 54.54
C SER A 35 -31.88 -6.03 54.47
N THR A 36 -32.17 -6.83 55.49
CA THR A 36 -31.81 -8.23 55.67
C THR A 36 -32.87 -9.11 55.01
N PHE A 37 -32.49 -10.10 54.18
CA PHE A 37 -33.35 -11.27 53.96
C PHE A 37 -32.52 -12.52 53.64
N ILE A 38 -32.74 -13.55 54.47
CA ILE A 38 -32.27 -14.93 54.37
C ILE A 38 -33.17 -15.65 53.36
N ILE A 39 -32.64 -16.39 52.36
CA ILE A 39 -33.27 -17.63 51.85
C ILE A 39 -32.20 -18.64 51.41
N GLN A 40 -32.38 -19.86 51.91
CA GLN A 40 -31.62 -21.08 51.70
C GLN A 40 -31.76 -21.68 50.28
N ASN A 41 -30.68 -22.34 49.86
CA ASN A 41 -30.62 -23.59 49.06
C ASN A 41 -31.80 -23.98 48.16
N PHE A 42 -31.56 -23.98 46.84
CA PHE A 42 -32.06 -25.01 45.92
C PHE A 42 -31.03 -25.25 44.81
N LEU A 43 -30.25 -26.33 44.92
CA LEU A 43 -29.44 -26.88 43.84
C LEU A 43 -30.29 -27.88 43.05
N LYS A 44 -30.49 -27.63 41.75
CA LYS A 44 -30.89 -28.65 40.77
C LYS A 44 -29.84 -28.67 39.64
N PRO A 45 -29.34 -29.84 39.23
CA PRO A 45 -28.31 -29.93 38.20
C PRO A 45 -28.95 -29.70 36.82
N THR A 46 -28.57 -28.64 36.14
CA THR A 46 -28.88 -28.44 34.72
C THR A 46 -27.75 -29.06 33.91
N GLN A 47 -28.05 -30.09 33.12
CA GLN A 47 -27.11 -30.65 32.15
C GLN A 47 -26.81 -29.61 31.07
N TYR A 48 -25.60 -29.04 31.11
CA TYR A 48 -25.08 -28.24 30.02
C TYR A 48 -24.64 -29.18 28.89
N ARG A 49 -25.44 -29.24 27.82
CA ARG A 49 -25.06 -29.88 26.57
C ARG A 49 -24.02 -28.97 25.90
N CYS A 50 -22.74 -29.32 26.01
CA CYS A 50 -21.66 -28.68 25.26
C CYS A 50 -21.93 -28.86 23.76
N TYR A 51 -22.38 -27.80 23.09
CA TYR A 51 -22.45 -27.75 21.64
C TYR A 51 -21.07 -27.33 21.15
N SER A 52 -20.24 -28.32 20.77
CA SER A 52 -19.00 -28.05 20.04
C SER A 52 -19.38 -27.76 18.60
N PRO A 53 -19.16 -26.54 18.07
CA PRO A 53 -19.29 -26.34 16.64
C PRO A 53 -18.17 -27.14 15.98
N LYS A 54 -18.52 -28.14 15.16
CA LYS A 54 -17.59 -28.72 14.20
C LYS A 54 -17.28 -27.63 13.17
N MET A 55 -16.27 -26.80 13.46
CA MET A 55 -15.65 -26.00 12.41
C MET A 55 -14.81 -26.96 11.58
N SER A 56 -15.35 -27.35 10.42
CA SER A 56 -14.56 -27.89 9.34
C SER A 56 -13.65 -26.77 8.85
N ALA A 57 -12.43 -26.70 9.39
CA ALA A 57 -11.36 -25.90 8.79
C ALA A 57 -10.98 -26.58 7.48
N THR A 58 -11.67 -26.24 6.40
CA THR A 58 -11.18 -26.51 5.06
C THR A 58 -9.95 -25.60 4.88
N SER A 59 -8.76 -26.11 5.22
CA SER A 59 -7.52 -25.45 4.86
C SER A 59 -7.49 -25.38 3.34
N VAL A 60 -7.77 -24.20 2.78
CA VAL A 60 -7.57 -23.96 1.36
C VAL A 60 -6.05 -23.95 1.16
N THR A 61 -5.50 -25.11 0.80
CA THR A 61 -4.10 -25.22 0.43
C THR A 61 -3.94 -24.49 -0.89
N LEU A 62 -3.13 -23.43 -0.90
CA LEU A 62 -2.82 -22.71 -2.13
C LEU A 62 -2.11 -23.68 -3.09
N GLU A 63 -2.69 -23.84 -4.28
CA GLU A 63 -2.09 -24.64 -5.34
C GLU A 63 -0.70 -24.09 -5.68
N GLN A 64 0.30 -24.96 -5.81
CA GLN A 64 1.65 -24.54 -6.14
C GLN A 64 1.81 -24.47 -7.67
N PRO A 65 2.57 -23.50 -8.22
CA PRO A 65 2.89 -23.51 -9.63
C PRO A 65 3.77 -24.73 -9.96
N SER A 66 3.76 -25.19 -11.22
CA SER A 66 4.69 -26.25 -11.66
C SER A 66 6.14 -25.80 -11.50
N SER A 67 7.08 -26.75 -11.48
CA SER A 67 8.52 -26.46 -11.46
C SER A 67 8.95 -25.55 -12.59
N GLU A 68 8.42 -25.79 -13.79
CA GLU A 68 8.72 -25.02 -15.00
C GLU A 68 8.17 -23.60 -14.86
N ARG A 69 6.90 -23.46 -14.43
CA ARG A 69 6.28 -22.16 -14.25
C ARG A 69 6.98 -21.32 -13.18
N ARG A 70 7.40 -21.95 -12.09
CA ARG A 70 8.19 -21.30 -11.04
C ARG A 70 9.52 -20.79 -11.60
N ALA A 71 10.24 -21.61 -12.37
CA ALA A 71 11.51 -21.21 -12.97
C ALA A 71 11.33 -20.03 -13.94
N GLU A 72 10.31 -20.05 -14.80
CA GLU A 72 9.97 -18.95 -15.71
C GLU A 72 9.73 -17.63 -14.97
N LEU A 73 8.96 -17.67 -13.87
CA LEU A 73 8.63 -16.49 -13.08
C LEU A 73 9.87 -15.89 -12.42
N VAL A 74 10.72 -16.74 -11.83
CA VAL A 74 11.97 -16.30 -11.17
C VAL A 74 12.94 -15.71 -12.19
N GLU A 75 13.11 -16.35 -13.35
CA GLU A 75 13.96 -15.85 -14.43
C GLU A 75 13.45 -14.49 -14.96
N SER A 76 12.15 -14.40 -15.25
CA SER A 76 11.53 -13.15 -15.74
C SER A 76 11.63 -12.02 -14.70
N LEU A 77 11.42 -12.33 -13.42
CA LEU A 77 11.54 -11.36 -12.34
C LEU A 77 12.99 -10.87 -12.18
N ALA A 78 13.96 -11.77 -12.25
CA ALA A 78 15.38 -11.43 -12.19
C ALA A 78 15.80 -10.52 -13.36
N GLU A 79 15.35 -10.83 -14.59
CA GLU A 79 15.61 -9.99 -15.77
C GLU A 79 15.04 -8.57 -15.57
N ILE A 80 13.78 -8.46 -15.15
CA ILE A 80 13.13 -7.16 -14.94
C ILE A 80 13.81 -6.38 -13.83
N ARG A 81 14.20 -7.01 -12.71
CA ARG A 81 14.95 -6.36 -11.64
C ARG A 81 16.27 -5.77 -12.14
N GLU A 82 17.03 -6.53 -12.94
CA GLU A 82 18.30 -6.05 -13.49
C GLU A 82 18.11 -4.88 -14.45
N ARG A 83 17.07 -4.93 -15.30
CA ARG A 83 16.73 -3.82 -16.20
C ARG A 83 16.29 -2.56 -15.46
N VAL A 84 15.48 -2.73 -14.41
CA VAL A 84 15.07 -1.62 -13.52
C VAL A 84 16.28 -0.99 -12.84
N LYS A 85 17.18 -1.81 -12.30
CA LYS A 85 18.42 -1.35 -11.68
C LYS A 85 19.32 -0.61 -12.66
N SER A 86 19.48 -1.15 -13.87
CA SER A 86 20.31 -0.56 -14.93
C SER A 86 19.77 0.77 -15.46
N ALA A 87 18.45 0.92 -15.51
CA ALA A 87 17.80 2.15 -15.98
C ALA A 87 17.68 3.24 -14.88
N SER A 88 17.90 2.91 -13.61
CA SER A 88 17.86 3.89 -12.52
C SER A 88 19.06 4.83 -12.57
N THR A 89 18.79 6.12 -12.75
CA THR A 89 19.82 7.17 -12.84
C THR A 89 19.95 8.00 -11.56
N SER A 90 19.03 7.84 -10.60
CA SER A 90 18.86 8.75 -9.45
C SER A 90 19.70 8.40 -8.22
N GLY A 91 20.52 7.34 -8.29
CA GLY A 91 21.29 6.82 -7.15
C GLY A 91 20.43 6.17 -6.05
N LYS A 92 19.09 6.24 -6.19
CA LYS A 92 18.12 5.55 -5.35
C LYS A 92 17.52 4.39 -6.13
N GLU A 93 17.31 3.27 -5.46
CA GLU A 93 16.67 2.12 -6.07
C GLU A 93 15.16 2.40 -6.20
N PRO A 94 14.60 2.37 -7.43
CA PRO A 94 13.18 2.58 -7.65
C PRO A 94 12.38 1.37 -7.14
N THR A 95 11.11 1.60 -6.80
CA THR A 95 10.21 0.51 -6.43
C THR A 95 9.67 -0.19 -7.68
N LEU A 96 9.95 -1.48 -7.82
CA LEU A 96 9.31 -2.35 -8.81
C LEU A 96 8.02 -2.94 -8.23
N VAL A 97 6.87 -2.49 -8.70
CA VAL A 97 5.57 -3.10 -8.37
C VAL A 97 5.25 -4.18 -9.40
N ALA A 98 5.22 -5.45 -8.96
CA ALA A 98 4.86 -6.58 -9.81
C ALA A 98 3.34 -6.65 -10.00
N VAL A 99 2.85 -6.31 -11.18
CA VAL A 99 1.41 -6.22 -11.48
C VAL A 99 0.82 -7.59 -11.77
N SER A 100 0.12 -8.16 -10.79
CA SER A 100 -0.34 -9.55 -10.76
C SER A 100 -1.82 -9.74 -11.12
N LYS A 101 -2.50 -8.70 -11.62
CA LYS A 101 -3.91 -8.80 -12.05
C LYS A 101 -4.13 -9.96 -13.01
N TYR A 102 -5.20 -10.71 -12.79
CA TYR A 102 -5.54 -11.95 -13.49
C TYR A 102 -4.59 -13.13 -13.32
N LYS A 103 -3.51 -13.00 -12.53
CA LYS A 103 -2.57 -14.10 -12.26
C LYS A 103 -3.00 -14.84 -11.00
N PRO A 104 -2.85 -16.18 -10.96
CA PRO A 104 -3.22 -16.96 -9.78
C PRO A 104 -2.33 -16.57 -8.59
N ALA A 105 -2.84 -16.77 -7.37
CA ALA A 105 -2.06 -16.52 -6.16
C ALA A 105 -0.79 -17.39 -6.09
N SER A 106 -0.76 -18.54 -6.76
CA SER A 106 0.41 -19.40 -6.91
C SER A 106 1.61 -18.72 -7.60
N ASP A 107 1.36 -17.96 -8.68
CA ASP A 107 2.38 -17.17 -9.37
C ASP A 107 2.95 -16.07 -8.45
N ILE A 108 2.09 -15.45 -7.65
CA ILE A 108 2.48 -14.41 -6.69
C ILE A 108 3.34 -15.00 -5.58
N LEU A 109 2.96 -16.17 -5.06
CA LEU A 109 3.73 -16.88 -4.05
C LEU A 109 5.14 -17.22 -4.57
N ALA A 110 5.27 -17.69 -5.81
CA ALA A 110 6.59 -17.98 -6.38
C ALA A 110 7.50 -16.74 -6.45
N CYS A 111 6.96 -15.59 -6.91
CA CYS A 111 7.72 -14.33 -6.91
C CYS A 111 8.03 -13.83 -5.49
N TYR A 112 7.11 -14.04 -4.54
CA TYR A 112 7.31 -13.69 -3.14
C TYR A 112 8.43 -14.53 -2.49
N GLU A 113 8.47 -15.83 -2.77
CA GLU A 113 9.53 -16.73 -2.29
C GLU A 113 10.92 -16.34 -2.85
N ASP A 114 10.95 -15.65 -3.99
CA ASP A 114 12.14 -15.01 -4.58
C ASP A 114 12.36 -13.55 -4.08
N GLY A 115 11.71 -13.17 -2.98
CA GLY A 115 11.91 -11.91 -2.27
C GLY A 115 11.13 -10.71 -2.82
N GLN A 116 10.20 -10.90 -3.77
CA GLN A 116 9.34 -9.79 -4.20
C GLN A 116 8.31 -9.45 -3.11
N LEU A 117 8.24 -8.18 -2.72
CA LEU A 117 7.29 -7.73 -1.69
C LEU A 117 6.17 -6.87 -2.25
N ASP A 118 6.44 -6.04 -3.27
CA ASP A 118 5.46 -5.11 -3.84
C ASP A 118 4.69 -5.75 -4.98
N PHE A 119 3.38 -5.91 -4.77
CA PHE A 119 2.47 -6.44 -5.78
C PHE A 119 1.32 -5.48 -6.08
N GLY A 120 0.99 -5.34 -7.35
CA GLY A 120 -0.03 -4.43 -7.86
C GLY A 120 -1.29 -5.15 -8.33
N GLU A 121 -2.45 -4.75 -7.80
CA GLU A 121 -3.75 -5.26 -8.22
C GLU A 121 -4.69 -4.17 -8.73
N ASN A 122 -5.52 -4.53 -9.71
CA ASN A 122 -6.48 -3.61 -10.32
C ASN A 122 -7.91 -3.81 -9.79
N TYR A 123 -8.24 -4.99 -9.28
CA TYR A 123 -9.61 -5.36 -8.91
C TYR A 123 -9.69 -5.59 -7.41
N VAL A 124 -10.63 -4.91 -6.76
CA VAL A 124 -10.75 -4.89 -5.29
C VAL A 124 -10.99 -6.29 -4.72
N GLN A 125 -11.88 -7.06 -5.35
CA GLN A 125 -12.21 -8.41 -4.91
C GLN A 125 -11.03 -9.38 -5.11
N GLU A 126 -10.36 -9.29 -6.25
CA GLU A 126 -9.17 -10.11 -6.52
C GLU A 126 -8.07 -9.83 -5.49
N LEU A 127 -7.84 -8.56 -5.17
CA LEU A 127 -6.88 -8.16 -4.15
C LEU A 127 -7.29 -8.67 -2.75
N GLU A 128 -8.57 -8.54 -2.38
CA GLU A 128 -9.07 -9.01 -1.09
C GLU A 128 -8.90 -10.53 -0.93
N GLU A 129 -9.20 -11.30 -1.97
CA GLU A 129 -9.05 -12.75 -1.98
C GLU A 129 -7.58 -13.15 -1.87
N LYS A 130 -6.70 -12.54 -2.67
CA LYS A 130 -5.25 -12.79 -2.65
C LYS A 130 -4.62 -12.44 -1.30
N ALA A 131 -5.00 -11.32 -0.70
CA ALA A 131 -4.47 -10.89 0.59
C ALA A 131 -4.85 -11.83 1.75
N LYS A 132 -5.94 -12.60 1.63
CA LYS A 132 -6.32 -13.63 2.62
C LYS A 132 -5.50 -14.93 2.47
N LEU A 133 -5.00 -15.20 1.27
CA LEU A 133 -4.32 -16.46 0.94
C LEU A 133 -2.79 -16.36 1.03
N LEU A 134 -2.24 -15.17 0.84
CA LEU A 134 -0.81 -14.94 0.69
C LEU A 134 -0.17 -14.35 1.96
N PRO A 135 1.17 -14.40 2.08
CA PRO A 135 1.90 -13.89 3.24
C PRO A 135 1.53 -12.45 3.62
N ALA A 136 1.42 -12.20 4.92
CA ALA A 136 0.90 -10.95 5.49
C ALA A 136 1.87 -9.77 5.38
N ASP A 137 3.12 -10.01 5.03
CA ASP A 137 4.18 -9.01 4.83
C ASP A 137 4.30 -8.56 3.36
N ILE A 138 3.53 -9.14 2.44
CA ILE A 138 3.34 -8.57 1.09
C ILE A 138 2.85 -7.12 1.22
N ARG A 139 3.45 -6.23 0.44
CA ARG A 139 3.04 -4.84 0.28
C ARG A 139 2.08 -4.73 -0.90
N TRP A 140 0.78 -4.65 -0.61
CA TRP A 140 -0.21 -4.53 -1.67
C TRP A 140 -0.38 -3.09 -2.16
N HIS A 141 -0.28 -2.91 -3.47
CA HIS A 141 -0.56 -1.66 -4.18
C HIS A 141 -1.87 -1.80 -4.95
N PHE A 142 -2.87 -1.00 -4.60
CA PHE A 142 -4.06 -0.88 -5.44
C PHE A 142 -3.81 0.16 -6.54
N ILE A 143 -3.81 -0.30 -7.79
CA ILE A 143 -3.50 0.49 -8.98
C ILE A 143 -4.63 0.47 -10.03
N GLY A 144 -5.82 0.01 -9.63
CA GLY A 144 -7.04 0.09 -10.44
C GLY A 144 -7.93 1.28 -10.06
N THR A 145 -9.00 1.52 -10.82
CA THR A 145 -9.92 2.63 -10.55
C THR A 145 -10.59 2.50 -9.18
N LEU A 146 -10.37 3.49 -8.29
CA LEU A 146 -10.99 3.49 -6.96
C LEU A 146 -12.39 4.09 -6.99
N GLN A 147 -13.39 3.24 -6.75
CA GLN A 147 -14.77 3.68 -6.49
C GLN A 147 -14.99 3.87 -4.98
N SER A 148 -15.66 4.95 -4.57
CA SER A 148 -15.83 5.29 -3.14
C SER A 148 -16.57 4.21 -2.34
N ASN A 149 -17.49 3.47 -2.95
CA ASN A 149 -18.23 2.37 -2.31
C ASN A 149 -17.35 1.12 -2.05
N LYS A 150 -16.16 1.03 -2.67
CA LYS A 150 -15.21 -0.06 -2.45
C LYS A 150 -14.14 0.26 -1.40
N ALA A 151 -14.12 1.50 -0.91
CA ALA A 151 -13.17 1.96 0.10
C ALA A 151 -13.17 1.09 1.36
N LYS A 152 -14.34 0.62 1.81
CA LYS A 152 -14.46 -0.24 2.99
C LYS A 152 -13.77 -1.59 2.82
N ILE A 153 -13.85 -2.18 1.63
CA ILE A 153 -13.21 -3.48 1.35
C ILE A 153 -11.70 -3.29 1.35
N LEU A 154 -11.19 -2.31 0.60
CA LEU A 154 -9.75 -2.01 0.58
C LEU A 154 -9.20 -1.68 1.97
N ALA A 155 -9.91 -0.86 2.74
CA ALA A 155 -9.51 -0.50 4.10
C ALA A 155 -9.44 -1.68 5.07
N SER A 156 -10.14 -2.79 4.79
CA SER A 156 -10.11 -3.99 5.63
C SER A 156 -8.90 -4.88 5.40
N ILE A 157 -8.11 -4.64 4.34
CA ILE A 157 -6.91 -5.41 4.01
C ILE A 157 -5.75 -4.90 4.88
N PRO A 158 -5.24 -5.68 5.85
CA PRO A 158 -4.29 -5.18 6.84
C PRO A 158 -2.98 -4.66 6.23
N ASN A 159 -2.46 -5.41 5.24
CA ASN A 159 -1.23 -5.13 4.53
C ASN A 159 -1.46 -4.38 3.20
N LEU A 160 -2.58 -3.66 3.07
CA LEU A 160 -2.72 -2.65 2.02
C LEU A 160 -1.66 -1.58 2.25
N PHE A 161 -0.67 -1.52 1.37
CA PHE A 161 0.49 -0.66 1.51
C PHE A 161 0.25 0.70 0.86
N SER A 162 -0.31 0.71 -0.36
CA SER A 162 -0.51 1.93 -1.14
C SER A 162 -1.78 1.88 -2.00
N ILE A 163 -2.44 3.03 -2.18
CA ILE A 163 -3.41 3.27 -3.26
C ILE A 163 -2.83 4.31 -4.19
N GLN A 164 -2.61 3.95 -5.46
CA GLN A 164 -1.95 4.86 -6.41
C GLN A 164 -2.92 5.61 -7.35
N THR A 165 -4.23 5.38 -7.18
CA THR A 165 -5.28 5.83 -8.11
C THR A 165 -6.27 6.79 -7.49
N LEU A 166 -5.87 7.52 -6.44
CA LEU A 166 -6.77 8.44 -5.77
C LEU A 166 -7.08 9.61 -6.72
N GLY A 167 -8.36 9.88 -6.98
CA GLY A 167 -8.75 10.90 -7.95
C GLY A 167 -9.97 11.73 -7.55
N SER A 168 -10.45 11.62 -6.30
CA SER A 168 -11.56 12.44 -5.82
C SER A 168 -11.58 12.59 -4.30
N ILE A 169 -12.11 13.72 -3.84
CA ILE A 169 -12.35 14.00 -2.41
C ILE A 169 -13.26 12.92 -1.82
N LYS A 170 -14.33 12.57 -2.51
CA LYS A 170 -15.29 11.55 -2.07
C LYS A 170 -14.61 10.20 -1.80
N ALA A 171 -13.68 9.77 -2.66
CA ALA A 171 -12.92 8.55 -2.44
C ALA A 171 -11.94 8.68 -1.26
N ALA A 172 -11.24 9.81 -1.12
CA ALA A 172 -10.32 10.08 -0.02
C ALA A 172 -11.04 10.04 1.34
N THR A 173 -12.15 10.77 1.47
CA THR A 173 -12.95 10.81 2.70
C THR A 173 -13.53 9.43 3.03
N ALA A 174 -14.04 8.69 2.03
CA ALA A 174 -14.57 7.35 2.25
C ALA A 174 -13.50 6.37 2.73
N LEU A 175 -12.29 6.43 2.15
CA LEU A 175 -11.15 5.61 2.53
C LEU A 175 -10.65 5.95 3.94
N ASN A 176 -10.43 7.23 4.23
CA ASN A 176 -10.02 7.69 5.56
C ASN A 176 -11.02 7.27 6.65
N LYS A 177 -12.33 7.38 6.37
CA LYS A 177 -13.37 6.95 7.30
C LYS A 177 -13.34 5.44 7.55
N ALA A 178 -13.10 4.65 6.50
CA ALA A 178 -13.15 3.19 6.57
C ALA A 178 -11.89 2.56 7.17
N LEU A 179 -10.73 3.23 7.13
CA LEU A 179 -9.49 2.72 7.67
C LEU A 179 -9.60 2.43 9.19
N PRO A 180 -9.14 1.26 9.67
CA PRO A 180 -9.10 0.93 11.09
C PRO A 180 -8.31 1.96 11.90
N ALA A 181 -8.68 2.18 13.16
CA ALA A 181 -7.97 3.10 14.04
C ALA A 181 -6.64 2.51 14.53
N GLU A 182 -6.55 1.19 14.56
CA GLU A 182 -5.43 0.41 15.09
C GLU A 182 -4.28 0.23 14.09
N ARG A 183 -4.45 0.72 12.85
CA ARG A 183 -3.41 0.64 11.83
C ARG A 183 -2.18 1.44 12.28
N THR A 184 -1.01 0.81 12.23
CA THR A 184 0.25 1.37 12.76
C THR A 184 0.81 2.54 11.96
N SER A 185 0.41 2.68 10.69
CA SER A 185 0.86 3.76 9.81
C SER A 185 -0.27 4.27 8.93
N PRO A 186 -0.32 5.57 8.59
CA PRO A 186 -1.25 6.08 7.59
C PRO A 186 -1.12 5.32 6.26
N LEU A 187 -2.25 5.11 5.58
CA LEU A 187 -2.24 4.51 4.25
C LEU A 187 -1.62 5.48 3.25
N ARG A 188 -0.63 5.01 2.51
CA ARG A 188 0.06 5.76 1.47
C ARG A 188 -0.87 5.95 0.28
N VAL A 189 -1.01 7.19 -0.20
CA VAL A 189 -1.82 7.49 -1.38
C VAL A 189 -1.03 8.29 -2.40
N LEU A 190 -1.19 7.94 -3.68
CA LEU A 190 -0.77 8.78 -4.80
C LEU A 190 -2.02 9.26 -5.55
N ILE A 191 -1.97 10.50 -6.03
CA ILE A 191 -3.04 11.07 -6.83
C ILE A 191 -2.81 10.73 -8.30
N GLN A 192 -3.84 10.19 -8.97
CA GLN A 192 -3.78 9.88 -10.39
C GLN A 192 -4.01 11.13 -11.23
N ILE A 193 -3.07 11.43 -12.11
CA ILE A 193 -3.12 12.54 -13.05
C ILE A 193 -3.39 12.01 -14.45
N ASN A 194 -4.34 12.61 -15.15
CA ASN A 194 -4.56 12.33 -16.57
C ASN A 194 -3.60 13.17 -17.41
N THR A 195 -2.40 12.65 -17.66
CA THR A 195 -1.39 13.38 -18.45
C THR A 195 -1.64 13.32 -19.95
N SER A 196 -2.42 12.34 -20.45
CA SER A 196 -2.60 12.16 -21.89
C SER A 196 -3.62 13.13 -22.51
N GLY A 197 -4.46 13.77 -21.68
CA GLY A 197 -5.51 14.68 -22.15
C GLY A 197 -6.68 13.98 -22.84
N GLU A 198 -6.78 12.65 -22.77
CA GLU A 198 -7.90 11.90 -23.32
C GLU A 198 -9.03 11.83 -22.29
N ASP A 199 -10.23 12.28 -22.66
CA ASP A 199 -11.41 12.26 -21.76
C ASP A 199 -11.81 10.86 -21.31
N SER A 200 -11.43 9.83 -22.07
CA SER A 200 -11.69 8.43 -21.77
C SER A 200 -10.84 7.89 -20.62
N LYS A 201 -9.77 8.59 -20.24
CA LYS A 201 -8.85 8.16 -19.18
C LYS A 201 -9.20 8.78 -17.84
N SER A 202 -9.00 7.98 -16.80
CA SER A 202 -9.19 8.41 -15.42
C SER A 202 -8.01 9.24 -14.94
N GLY A 203 -8.29 10.15 -14.00
CA GLY A 203 -7.29 11.01 -13.37
C GLY A 203 -7.75 12.45 -13.33
N ILE A 204 -7.11 13.23 -12.46
CA ILE A 204 -7.33 14.67 -12.35
C ILE A 204 -6.50 15.38 -13.43
N PRO A 205 -6.97 16.51 -14.00
CA PRO A 205 -6.17 17.31 -14.91
C PRO A 205 -4.81 17.71 -14.31
N PRO A 206 -3.75 17.79 -15.14
CA PRO A 206 -2.41 18.18 -14.69
C PRO A 206 -2.34 19.67 -14.35
N LEU A 207 -1.30 20.04 -13.60
CA LEU A 207 -0.97 21.45 -13.35
C LEU A 207 0.11 21.91 -14.31
N SER A 208 0.02 23.17 -14.72
CA SER A 208 1.04 23.84 -15.54
C SER A 208 1.74 24.93 -14.74
N SER A 209 3.05 25.08 -14.96
CA SER A 209 3.83 26.20 -14.44
C SER A 209 3.41 27.55 -15.05
N SER A 210 2.76 27.53 -16.22
CA SER A 210 2.24 28.73 -16.89
C SER A 210 0.89 29.20 -16.37
N SER A 211 0.19 28.38 -15.57
CA SER A 211 -1.10 28.76 -14.98
C SER A 211 -0.92 29.84 -13.91
N SER A 212 -1.90 30.74 -13.79
CA SER A 212 -1.89 31.76 -12.75
C SER A 212 -2.01 31.12 -11.35
N THR A 213 -1.49 31.80 -10.33
CA THR A 213 -1.58 31.31 -8.94
C THR A 213 -3.03 31.04 -8.51
N SER A 214 -3.97 31.85 -8.97
CA SER A 214 -5.39 31.68 -8.67
C SER A 214 -5.98 30.44 -9.34
N GLU A 215 -5.62 30.14 -10.58
CA GLU A 215 -6.07 28.92 -11.28
C GLU A 215 -5.50 27.66 -10.63
N VAL A 216 -4.20 27.67 -10.28
CA VAL A 216 -3.56 26.55 -9.59
C VAL A 216 -4.28 26.26 -8.27
N LYS A 217 -4.50 27.29 -7.44
CA LYS A 217 -5.17 27.14 -6.12
C LYS A 217 -6.60 26.61 -6.23
N ASN A 218 -7.31 26.92 -7.31
CA ASN A 218 -8.69 26.47 -7.53
C ASN A 218 -8.78 25.12 -8.26
N SER A 219 -7.67 24.53 -8.69
CA SER A 219 -7.68 23.23 -9.37
C SER A 219 -8.17 22.09 -8.48
N ASP A 220 -8.78 21.08 -9.10
CA ASP A 220 -9.23 19.86 -8.43
C ASP A 220 -8.07 19.12 -7.72
N LEU A 221 -6.86 19.20 -8.28
CA LEU A 221 -5.67 18.58 -7.67
C LEU A 221 -5.32 19.24 -6.34
N ILE A 222 -5.30 20.57 -6.29
CA ILE A 222 -5.04 21.31 -5.04
C ILE A 222 -6.15 21.06 -4.03
N GLN A 223 -7.42 21.10 -4.44
CA GLN A 223 -8.55 20.83 -3.55
C GLN A 223 -8.47 19.42 -2.94
N LEU A 224 -8.12 18.41 -3.73
CA LEU A 224 -7.92 17.05 -3.23
C LEU A 224 -6.73 16.95 -2.27
N ALA A 225 -5.58 17.54 -2.62
CA ALA A 225 -4.40 17.53 -1.76
C ALA A 225 -4.68 18.22 -0.40
N ASP A 226 -5.36 19.36 -0.42
CA ASP A 226 -5.83 20.07 0.77
C ASP A 226 -6.75 19.20 1.63
N CYS A 227 -7.73 18.52 1.02
CA CYS A 227 -8.62 17.61 1.75
C CYS A 227 -7.85 16.46 2.42
N ILE A 228 -6.88 15.84 1.71
CA ILE A 228 -6.07 14.77 2.28
C ILE A 228 -5.32 15.28 3.52
N LEU A 229 -4.69 16.45 3.41
CA LEU A 229 -3.86 17.01 4.48
C LEU A 229 -4.66 17.63 5.63
N LYS A 230 -5.84 18.19 5.40
CA LYS A 230 -6.65 18.77 6.48
C LYS A 230 -7.58 17.76 7.15
N GLU A 231 -8.17 16.85 6.37
CA GLU A 231 -9.34 16.09 6.81
C GLU A 231 -9.10 14.58 6.85
N CYS A 232 -8.01 14.08 6.26
CA CYS A 232 -7.76 12.64 6.15
C CYS A 232 -6.52 12.16 6.95
N PRO A 233 -6.52 12.21 8.29
CA PRO A 233 -5.36 11.88 9.13
C PRO A 233 -4.85 10.44 8.97
N LYS A 234 -5.69 9.51 8.50
CA LYS A 234 -5.28 8.12 8.25
C LYS A 234 -4.67 7.92 6.87
N LEU A 235 -4.54 8.98 6.07
CA LEU A 235 -3.88 8.98 4.76
C LEU A 235 -2.60 9.82 4.80
N ARG A 236 -1.60 9.40 4.04
CA ARG A 236 -0.37 10.15 3.76
C ARG A 236 -0.23 10.33 2.24
N LEU A 237 -0.12 11.58 1.79
CA LEU A 237 0.06 11.90 0.38
C LEU A 237 1.51 11.69 -0.03
N GLU A 238 1.82 10.62 -0.74
CA GLU A 238 3.21 10.29 -1.08
C GLU A 238 3.66 10.79 -2.45
N GLY A 239 2.74 11.00 -3.38
CA GLY A 239 3.14 11.31 -4.74
C GLY A 239 2.01 11.41 -5.75
N LEU A 240 2.41 11.36 -7.02
CA LEU A 240 1.53 11.37 -8.18
C LEU A 240 1.72 10.10 -9.02
N MET A 241 0.69 9.71 -9.74
CA MET A 241 0.68 8.56 -10.64
C MET A 241 0.12 8.95 -11.99
N THR A 242 0.70 8.45 -13.08
CA THR A 242 0.04 8.46 -14.39
C THR A 242 0.10 7.11 -15.08
N ILE A 243 -0.92 6.84 -15.90
CA ILE A 243 -0.94 5.71 -16.84
C ILE A 243 -0.30 6.12 -18.18
N GLY A 244 -0.36 7.40 -18.55
CA GLY A 244 0.15 7.90 -19.83
C GLY A 244 -0.70 7.55 -21.06
N ALA A 245 -0.24 7.98 -22.23
CA ALA A 245 -0.74 7.67 -23.56
C ALA A 245 -0.07 6.41 -24.09
N LEU A 246 -0.87 5.49 -24.65
CA LEU A 246 -0.33 4.25 -25.22
C LEU A 246 0.63 4.55 -26.37
N GLU A 247 0.28 5.49 -27.25
CA GLU A 247 1.11 5.91 -28.38
C GLU A 247 2.49 6.41 -27.90
N LEU A 248 2.51 7.39 -26.98
CA LEU A 248 3.76 7.89 -26.40
C LEU A 248 4.54 6.82 -25.62
N SER A 249 3.85 5.83 -25.04
CA SER A 249 4.51 4.70 -24.36
C SER A 249 5.20 3.75 -25.34
N LEU A 250 4.69 3.64 -26.57
CA LEU A 250 5.26 2.79 -27.62
C LEU A 250 6.37 3.50 -28.40
N GLU A 251 6.27 4.83 -28.52
CA GLU A 251 7.25 5.68 -29.19
C GLU A 251 8.42 6.10 -28.28
N ALA A 252 8.26 5.94 -26.95
CA ALA A 252 9.30 6.23 -25.98
C ALA A 252 10.59 5.48 -26.32
N SER A 253 11.54 6.21 -26.91
CA SER A 253 12.87 5.71 -27.28
C SER A 253 13.93 6.33 -26.37
N GLU A 254 15.19 5.89 -26.51
CA GLU A 254 16.29 6.50 -25.76
C GLU A 254 16.50 7.99 -26.08
N THR A 255 16.04 8.45 -27.25
CA THR A 255 16.25 9.81 -27.75
C THR A 255 15.06 10.74 -27.56
N GLU A 256 13.84 10.21 -27.52
CA GLU A 256 12.62 11.03 -27.41
C GLU A 256 12.00 10.92 -26.02
N LYS A 257 11.89 12.07 -25.35
CA LYS A 257 11.29 12.17 -24.03
C LYS A 257 9.78 11.99 -24.15
N ASN A 258 9.22 11.07 -23.37
CA ASN A 258 7.78 10.89 -23.27
C ASN A 258 7.14 12.13 -22.60
N ALA A 259 6.29 12.84 -23.34
CA ALA A 259 5.64 14.06 -22.88
C ALA A 259 4.73 13.87 -21.65
N ASP A 260 4.19 12.67 -21.42
CA ASP A 260 3.41 12.36 -20.22
C ASP A 260 4.27 12.39 -18.96
N PHE A 261 5.50 11.89 -19.05
CA PHE A 261 6.43 11.87 -17.91
C PHE A 261 6.91 13.28 -17.56
N GLU A 262 7.17 14.10 -18.57
CA GLU A 262 7.48 15.53 -18.37
C GLU A 262 6.31 16.27 -17.73
N ARG A 263 5.08 16.04 -18.21
CA ARG A 263 3.88 16.66 -17.66
C ARG A 263 3.60 16.23 -16.21
N LEU A 264 3.85 14.96 -15.86
CA LEU A 264 3.71 14.50 -14.48
C LEU A 264 4.75 15.15 -13.56
N LYS A 265 6.00 15.27 -14.02
CA LYS A 265 7.06 15.98 -13.29
C LYS A 265 6.72 17.44 -13.04
N GLU A 266 6.28 18.15 -14.08
CA GLU A 266 5.86 19.54 -13.94
C GLU A 266 4.71 19.67 -12.93
N THR A 267 3.69 18.81 -13.06
CA THR A 267 2.56 18.78 -12.12
C THR A 267 3.05 18.54 -10.68
N ARG A 268 4.00 17.62 -10.48
CA ARG A 268 4.62 17.34 -9.18
C ARG A 268 5.34 18.56 -8.63
N ASP A 269 6.14 19.25 -9.44
CA ASP A 269 6.90 20.43 -9.02
C ASP A 269 5.99 21.59 -8.62
N VAL A 270 4.91 21.81 -9.37
CA VAL A 270 3.90 22.83 -9.05
C VAL A 270 3.18 22.48 -7.74
N LEU A 271 2.72 21.24 -7.59
CA LEU A 271 2.07 20.79 -6.36
C LEU A 271 3.02 20.87 -5.16
N ALA A 272 4.26 20.40 -5.28
CA ALA A 272 5.25 20.41 -4.21
C ALA A 272 5.57 21.84 -3.74
N ARG A 273 5.65 22.81 -4.65
CA ARG A 273 5.84 24.22 -4.30
C ARG A 273 4.67 24.74 -3.46
N TYR A 274 3.44 24.52 -3.92
CA TYR A 274 2.24 24.90 -3.17
C TYR A 274 2.19 24.24 -1.78
N LEU A 275 2.47 22.93 -1.71
CA LEU A 275 2.46 22.20 -0.44
C LEU A 275 3.56 22.65 0.50
N LYS A 276 4.75 23.00 0.01
CA LYS A 276 5.83 23.52 0.85
C LYS A 276 5.51 24.88 1.45
N GLU A 277 4.81 25.73 0.71
CA GLU A 277 4.35 27.03 1.20
C GLU A 277 3.19 26.90 2.20
N THR A 278 2.28 25.95 1.98
CA THR A 278 1.03 25.84 2.75
C THR A 278 1.13 24.87 3.93
N TYR A 279 1.89 23.79 3.77
CA TYR A 279 2.08 22.69 4.72
C TYR A 279 3.58 22.32 4.78
N PRO A 280 4.45 23.21 5.29
CA PRO A 280 5.88 22.92 5.39
C PRO A 280 6.12 21.58 6.12
N PRO A 281 6.99 20.70 5.59
CA PRO A 281 7.27 19.42 6.22
C PRO A 281 7.98 19.65 7.56
N ASP A 282 7.27 19.41 8.66
CA ASP A 282 7.79 19.29 10.02
C ASP A 282 8.24 17.85 10.32
N ASP A 283 8.83 17.61 11.50
CA ASP A 283 9.39 16.31 11.91
C ASP A 283 8.34 15.19 11.87
N GLY A 284 8.27 14.48 10.73
CA GLY A 284 7.28 13.44 10.45
C GLY A 284 6.14 13.82 9.49
N GLY A 285 6.27 14.90 8.71
CA GLY A 285 5.28 15.50 7.81
C GLY A 285 4.32 14.55 7.09
N ARG A 286 3.10 15.04 6.81
CA ARG A 286 1.98 14.25 6.26
C ARG A 286 2.01 14.06 4.73
N TRP A 287 3.04 14.57 4.06
CA TRP A 287 3.22 14.39 2.62
C TRP A 287 4.69 14.23 2.21
N GLY A 288 4.86 13.66 1.02
CA GLY A 288 6.15 13.28 0.50
C GLY A 288 6.66 11.98 1.11
N GLU A 289 7.63 11.38 0.44
CA GLU A 289 8.33 10.18 0.87
C GLU A 289 8.89 10.36 2.27
N GLU A 290 8.44 9.52 3.22
CA GLU A 290 8.85 9.56 4.63
C GLU A 290 8.69 10.94 5.31
N GLY A 291 7.81 11.80 4.78
CA GLY A 291 7.60 13.15 5.32
C GLY A 291 8.66 14.17 4.87
N THR A 292 9.54 13.83 3.93
CA THR A 292 10.60 14.72 3.43
C THR A 292 10.09 15.89 2.57
N GLY A 293 8.82 15.89 2.19
CA GLY A 293 8.26 16.82 1.19
C GLY A 293 8.67 16.49 -0.26
N ARG A 294 9.34 15.35 -0.51
CA ARG A 294 9.58 14.88 -1.89
C ARG A 294 8.44 13.99 -2.35
N LEU A 295 7.62 14.48 -3.28
CA LEU A 295 6.54 13.69 -3.89
C LEU A 295 7.11 12.68 -4.90
N LEU A 296 6.73 11.41 -4.72
CA LEU A 296 7.08 10.28 -5.58
C LEU A 296 6.35 10.34 -6.92
N LEU A 297 6.97 9.78 -7.95
CA LEU A 297 6.38 9.61 -9.28
C LEU A 297 6.19 8.12 -9.58
N SER A 298 4.93 7.71 -9.72
CA SER A 298 4.57 6.38 -10.22
C SER A 298 4.21 6.45 -11.70
N MET A 299 5.15 6.08 -12.56
CA MET A 299 4.99 6.10 -14.01
C MET A 299 5.92 5.07 -14.68
N GLY A 300 5.53 4.57 -15.84
CA GLY A 300 6.22 3.47 -16.51
C GLY A 300 5.61 2.10 -16.22
N MET A 301 5.34 1.39 -17.30
CA MET A 301 4.79 0.05 -17.38
C MET A 301 5.72 -0.84 -18.21
N SER A 302 5.29 -2.08 -18.51
CA SER A 302 6.15 -3.08 -19.18
C SER A 302 6.79 -2.60 -20.49
N SER A 303 6.20 -1.65 -21.22
CA SER A 303 6.71 -1.14 -22.50
C SER A 303 7.67 0.04 -22.38
N ASP A 304 7.61 0.80 -21.28
CA ASP A 304 8.22 2.14 -21.19
C ASP A 304 8.85 2.44 -19.83
N PHE A 305 8.97 1.45 -18.93
CA PHE A 305 9.52 1.67 -17.59
C PHE A 305 10.97 2.17 -17.60
N GLU A 306 11.80 1.75 -18.55
CA GLU A 306 13.19 2.23 -18.67
C GLU A 306 13.24 3.72 -19.01
N ALA A 307 12.40 4.17 -19.96
CA ALA A 307 12.25 5.57 -20.29
C ALA A 307 11.67 6.38 -19.11
N ALA A 308 10.74 5.79 -18.35
CA ALA A 308 10.19 6.40 -17.16
C ALA A 308 11.25 6.59 -16.06
N LEU A 309 12.10 5.58 -15.82
CA LEU A 309 13.20 5.65 -14.86
C LEU A 309 14.25 6.70 -15.26
N LYS A 310 14.67 6.71 -16.52
CA LYS A 310 15.53 7.77 -17.08
C LYS A 310 14.90 9.16 -16.94
N SER A 311 13.56 9.24 -16.95
CA SER A 311 12.80 10.47 -16.76
C SER A 311 12.56 10.84 -15.28
N GLY A 312 13.00 10.02 -14.32
CA GLY A 312 12.88 10.29 -12.89
C GLY A 312 11.70 9.60 -12.20
N SER A 313 11.19 8.48 -12.73
CA SER A 313 10.20 7.65 -12.04
C SER A 313 10.79 7.02 -10.77
N ASP A 314 10.01 7.03 -9.68
CA ASP A 314 10.37 6.38 -8.42
C ASP A 314 9.69 5.02 -8.27
N ILE A 315 8.59 4.79 -8.99
CA ILE A 315 7.81 3.56 -8.94
C ILE A 315 7.44 3.14 -10.37
N VAL A 316 7.86 1.94 -10.77
CA VAL A 316 7.49 1.32 -12.06
C VAL A 316 6.58 0.13 -11.84
N ARG A 317 5.65 -0.10 -12.78
CA ARG A 317 4.57 -1.09 -12.63
C ARG A 317 4.62 -2.11 -13.77
N VAL A 318 5.32 -3.22 -13.56
CA VAL A 318 5.57 -4.22 -14.62
C VAL A 318 4.71 -5.45 -14.41
N GLY A 319 4.01 -5.89 -15.46
CA GLY A 319 3.12 -7.05 -15.42
C GLY A 319 3.52 -8.10 -16.44
N THR A 320 3.31 -7.80 -17.73
CA THR A 320 3.58 -8.73 -18.83
C THR A 320 5.03 -9.21 -18.84
N GLY A 321 5.99 -8.34 -18.49
CA GLY A 321 7.41 -8.70 -18.43
C GLY A 321 7.76 -9.69 -17.31
N ILE A 322 6.95 -9.81 -16.26
CA ILE A 322 7.18 -10.74 -15.14
C ILE A 322 6.34 -12.00 -15.30
N PHE A 323 5.04 -11.84 -15.54
CA PHE A 323 4.10 -12.94 -15.49
C PHE A 323 3.76 -13.52 -16.88
N GLY A 324 4.31 -12.96 -17.95
CA GLY A 324 3.97 -13.32 -19.32
C GLY A 324 2.54 -12.90 -19.74
N GLN A 325 2.14 -13.26 -20.96
CA GLN A 325 0.82 -12.93 -21.49
C GLN A 325 -0.31 -13.56 -20.67
N ARG A 326 -1.50 -12.97 -20.79
CA ARG A 326 -2.72 -13.49 -20.14
C ARG A 326 -3.16 -14.76 -20.85
N ALA A 327 -3.56 -15.78 -20.10
CA ALA A 327 -4.35 -16.87 -20.68
C ALA A 327 -5.63 -16.24 -21.27
N LYS A 328 -5.83 -16.33 -22.58
CA LYS A 328 -7.11 -15.94 -23.19
C LYS A 328 -8.17 -16.83 -22.57
N LYS A 329 -9.21 -16.23 -21.98
CA LYS A 329 -10.36 -16.97 -21.46
C LYS A 329 -10.89 -17.81 -22.63
N THR A 330 -10.68 -19.12 -22.58
CA THR A 330 -11.33 -20.05 -23.51
C THR A 330 -12.80 -19.95 -23.19
N THR A 331 -13.57 -19.21 -23.98
CA THR A 331 -15.03 -19.31 -23.95
C THR A 331 -15.36 -20.74 -24.32
N SER A 332 -15.71 -21.54 -23.32
CA SER A 332 -16.41 -22.81 -23.54
C SER A 332 -17.72 -22.46 -24.21
N THR A 333 -17.79 -22.69 -25.52
CA THR A 333 -19.02 -22.69 -26.30
C THR A 333 -19.93 -23.81 -25.84
#